data_AF-A0A644WU00-F1
#
_entry.id   AF-A0A644WU00-F1
#
_cell.length_a   1.000
_cell.length_b   1.000
_cell.length_c   1.000
_cell.angle_alpha   90.00
_cell.angle_beta   90.00
_cell.angle_gamma   90.00
#
_symmetry.space_group_name_H-M   'P 1'
#
loop_
_entity.id
_entity.type
_entity.pdbx_description
1 polymer ?
#
loop_
_entity_poly.entity_id
_entity_poly.type
_entity_poly.pdbx_seq_one_letter_code
_entity_poly.pdbx_strand_id
1 'polypeptide(L)'
;MQSENTTKETYKEVGTLTAEDYPLCFTDEDNDKKFGCIGHMRGDFGGGREFWHTWWGHRSELNTEMFKSEFNLVVATLRKGPLKSLDDLRKYCRENPQAKLPERFRENEYLLKLSSDRFDYYARLNPAKD
;
A
#
# COMPACT_ATOMS: atom_id res chain seq x y z
N MET A 1 -17.48 -34.26 2.13
CA MET A 1 -18.12 -33.00 2.56
C MET A 1 -17.08 -31.90 2.37
N GLN A 2 -17.32 -31.03 1.40
CA GLN A 2 -16.41 -29.94 1.02
C GLN A 2 -16.45 -28.80 2.06
N SER A 3 -15.47 -27.91 1.87
CA SER A 3 -15.31 -26.54 2.38
C SER A 3 -14.82 -26.39 3.81
N GLU A 4 -13.55 -25.97 3.95
CA GLU A 4 -13.15 -24.73 4.63
C GLU A 4 -11.62 -24.62 4.73
N ASN A 5 -11.00 -23.89 3.80
CA ASN A 5 -9.98 -22.86 4.04
C ASN A 5 -9.38 -22.42 2.71
N THR A 6 -10.18 -21.67 1.98
CA THR A 6 -9.81 -20.99 0.74
C THR A 6 -8.88 -19.83 1.10
N THR A 7 -7.67 -19.87 0.51
CA THR A 7 -6.73 -18.76 0.31
C THR A 7 -6.27 -17.97 1.55
N LYS A 8 -5.27 -18.53 2.25
CA LYS A 8 -4.14 -17.71 2.74
C LYS A 8 -3.27 -17.32 1.53
N GLU A 9 -3.75 -16.41 0.67
CA GLU A 9 -2.82 -15.73 -0.22
C GLU A 9 -1.89 -14.91 0.68
N THR A 10 -0.67 -15.41 0.80
CA THR A 10 0.33 -14.84 1.69
C THR A 10 0.93 -13.67 0.92
N TYR A 11 0.44 -12.47 1.16
CA TYR A 11 1.05 -11.25 0.62
C TYR A 11 2.54 -11.27 0.98
N LYS A 12 3.39 -11.22 -0.03
CA LYS A 12 4.82 -11.12 0.20
C LYS A 12 5.16 -9.65 0.14
N GLU A 13 5.79 -9.17 1.21
CA GLU A 13 6.61 -7.97 1.09
C GLU A 13 7.65 -8.26 0.02
N VAL A 14 7.53 -7.56 -1.11
CA VAL A 14 8.52 -7.66 -2.17
C VAL A 14 9.76 -6.95 -1.66
N GLY A 15 10.95 -7.52 -1.92
CA GLY A 15 12.23 -6.94 -1.51
C GLY A 15 12.49 -5.55 -2.10
N THR A 16 13.77 -5.17 -2.22
CA THR A 16 14.15 -3.84 -2.70
C THR A 16 13.43 -3.45 -4.00
N LEU A 17 12.76 -2.30 -3.98
CA LEU A 17 12.10 -1.75 -5.15
C LEU A 17 13.09 -1.45 -6.27
N THR A 18 12.66 -1.71 -7.49
CA THR A 18 13.41 -1.42 -8.69
C THR A 18 13.17 0.01 -9.16
N ALA A 19 13.97 0.46 -10.14
CA ALA A 19 13.76 1.76 -10.77
C ALA A 19 12.37 1.90 -11.42
N GLU A 20 11.78 0.77 -11.83
CA GLU A 20 10.48 0.70 -12.51
C GLU A 20 9.31 0.82 -11.54
N ASP A 21 9.50 0.48 -10.27
CA ASP A 21 8.46 0.56 -9.25
C ASP A 21 8.24 2.01 -8.76
N TYR A 22 9.28 2.85 -8.76
CA TYR A 22 9.18 4.19 -8.16
C TYR A 22 8.09 5.07 -8.79
N PRO A 23 7.94 5.16 -10.13
CA PRO A 23 6.86 5.94 -10.73
C PRO A 23 5.47 5.49 -10.32
N LEU A 24 5.27 4.18 -10.07
CA LEU A 24 3.98 3.59 -9.69
C LEU A 24 3.53 3.96 -8.28
N CYS A 25 4.43 4.50 -7.47
CA CYS A 25 4.13 4.92 -6.12
C CYS A 25 3.46 6.32 -6.07
N PHE A 26 3.44 7.05 -7.18
CA PHE A 26 2.89 8.40 -7.28
C PHE A 26 1.64 8.41 -8.15
N THR A 27 0.70 9.30 -7.83
CA THR A 27 -0.44 9.56 -8.70
C THR A 27 0.05 10.30 -9.95
N ASP A 28 -0.16 9.68 -11.11
CA ASP A 28 0.25 10.19 -12.41
C ASP A 28 -0.69 9.59 -13.46
N GLU A 29 -1.45 10.43 -14.16
CA GLU A 29 -2.52 9.94 -15.03
C GLU A 29 -2.02 9.04 -16.18
N ASP A 30 -0.83 9.31 -16.71
CA ASP A 30 -0.27 8.57 -17.82
C ASP A 30 0.21 7.19 -17.38
N ASN A 31 0.91 7.10 -16.24
CA ASN A 31 1.28 5.82 -15.64
C ASN A 31 0.05 5.07 -15.13
N ASP A 32 -0.89 5.74 -14.47
CA ASP A 32 -2.14 5.12 -13.99
C ASP A 32 -2.91 4.47 -15.15
N LYS A 33 -2.95 5.13 -16.32
CA LYS A 33 -3.54 4.55 -17.53
C LYS A 33 -2.68 3.41 -18.09
N LYS A 34 -1.37 3.59 -18.20
CA LYS A 34 -0.45 2.61 -18.81
C LYS A 34 -0.40 1.29 -18.02
N PHE A 35 -0.40 1.37 -16.70
CA PHE A 35 -0.25 0.22 -15.81
C PHE A 35 -1.57 -0.31 -15.24
N GLY A 36 -2.71 0.26 -15.66
CA GLY A 36 -4.03 -0.23 -15.24
C GLY A 36 -4.31 0.03 -13.76
N CYS A 37 -3.85 1.15 -13.21
CA CYS A 37 -4.09 1.53 -11.83
C CYS A 37 -5.61 1.60 -11.56
N ILE A 38 -6.06 0.83 -10.57
CA ILE A 38 -7.50 0.71 -10.24
C ILE A 38 -7.95 1.93 -9.42
N GLY A 39 -7.08 2.43 -8.55
CA GLY A 39 -7.31 3.61 -7.73
C GLY A 39 -6.23 3.83 -6.68
N HIS A 40 -6.26 5.02 -6.08
CA HIS A 40 -5.39 5.41 -4.98
C HIS A 40 -6.16 5.46 -3.66
N MET A 41 -5.51 5.05 -2.58
CA MET A 41 -5.97 5.30 -1.21
C MET A 41 -4.95 6.19 -0.51
N ARG A 42 -5.44 7.22 0.17
CA ARG A 42 -4.65 8.03 1.11
C ARG A 42 -5.27 7.88 2.48
N GLY A 43 -4.44 7.61 3.48
CA GLY A 43 -4.87 7.64 4.87
C GLY A 43 -3.99 8.50 5.74
N ASP A 44 -4.53 8.88 6.89
CA ASP A 44 -3.86 9.64 7.94
C ASP A 44 -4.20 9.06 9.31
N PHE A 45 -3.36 9.34 10.31
CA PHE A 45 -3.52 8.77 11.65
C PHE A 45 -4.38 9.64 12.58
N GLY A 46 -4.95 10.75 12.10
CA GLY A 46 -5.62 11.76 12.94
C GLY A 46 -4.77 12.15 14.16
N GLY A 47 -5.28 11.84 15.35
CA GLY A 47 -4.57 12.03 16.63
C GLY A 47 -3.40 11.06 16.92
N GLY A 48 -3.04 10.19 15.96
CA GLY A 48 -1.91 9.25 16.03
C GLY A 48 -2.28 7.79 16.31
N ARG A 49 -3.54 7.51 16.68
CA ARG A 49 -4.04 6.16 17.01
C ARG A 49 -5.19 5.69 16.11
N GLU A 50 -5.64 6.54 15.20
CA GLU A 50 -6.71 6.25 14.26
C GLU A 50 -6.13 5.94 12.89
N PHE A 51 -6.95 5.51 11.94
CA PHE A 51 -6.58 5.48 10.52
C PHE A 51 -7.82 5.82 9.70
N TRP A 52 -7.88 7.08 9.28
CA TRP A 52 -8.86 7.62 8.35
C TRP A 52 -8.33 7.43 6.94
N HIS A 53 -9.22 7.18 5.98
CA HIS A 53 -8.79 7.06 4.59
C HIS A 53 -9.85 7.51 3.60
N THR A 54 -9.38 7.95 2.45
CA THR A 54 -10.17 8.29 1.28
C THR A 54 -9.69 7.45 0.09
N TRP A 55 -10.64 7.03 -0.74
CA TRP A 55 -10.39 6.26 -1.95
C TRP A 55 -10.72 7.09 -3.19
N TRP A 56 -9.84 7.09 -4.18
CA TRP A 56 -10.04 7.66 -5.51
C TRP A 56 -9.90 6.56 -6.55
N GLY A 57 -11.01 6.12 -7.13
CA GLY A 57 -11.00 5.13 -8.21
C GLY A 57 -10.70 5.77 -9.56
N HIS A 58 -9.83 5.15 -10.36
CA HIS A 58 -9.53 5.58 -11.74
C HIS A 58 -10.25 4.74 -12.79
N ARG A 59 -10.51 3.46 -12.49
CA ARG A 59 -11.07 2.48 -13.42
C ARG A 59 -12.18 1.68 -12.76
N SER A 60 -13.40 2.20 -12.88
CA SER A 60 -14.60 1.59 -12.29
C SER A 60 -14.82 0.15 -12.75
N GLU A 61 -14.43 -0.17 -13.99
CA GLU A 61 -14.51 -1.48 -14.61
C GLU A 61 -13.53 -2.50 -14.01
N LEU A 62 -12.41 -2.05 -13.44
CA LEU A 62 -11.44 -2.91 -12.76
C LEU A 62 -11.69 -2.97 -11.24
N ASN A 63 -12.47 -2.03 -10.68
CA ASN A 63 -12.87 -1.99 -9.28
C ASN A 63 -13.98 -3.00 -8.96
N THR A 64 -13.70 -4.27 -9.27
CA THR A 64 -14.58 -5.42 -9.09
C THR A 64 -14.71 -5.82 -7.61
N GLU A 65 -15.73 -6.61 -7.27
CA GLU A 65 -15.92 -7.11 -5.90
C GLU A 65 -14.74 -8.00 -5.45
N MET A 66 -14.12 -8.72 -6.39
CA MET A 66 -12.91 -9.51 -6.13
C MET A 66 -11.75 -8.60 -5.70
N PHE A 67 -11.47 -7.54 -6.48
CA PHE A 67 -10.44 -6.57 -6.14
C PHE A 67 -10.73 -5.91 -4.79
N LYS A 68 -11.96 -5.46 -4.54
CA LYS A 68 -12.35 -4.82 -3.27
C LYS A 68 -12.13 -5.75 -2.09
N SER A 69 -12.51 -7.02 -2.22
CA SER A 69 -12.33 -8.02 -1.16
C SER A 69 -10.85 -8.22 -0.82
N GLU A 70 -10.00 -8.34 -1.83
CA GLU A 70 -8.55 -8.51 -1.64
C GLU A 70 -7.90 -7.23 -1.10
N PHE A 71 -8.23 -6.07 -1.65
CA PHE A 71 -7.74 -4.76 -1.19
C PHE A 71 -8.12 -4.51 0.27
N ASN A 72 -9.36 -4.82 0.66
CA ASN A 72 -9.80 -4.71 2.06
C ASN A 72 -8.98 -5.61 2.98
N LEU A 73 -8.62 -6.82 2.55
CA LEU A 73 -7.78 -7.72 3.32
C LEU A 73 -6.34 -7.21 3.44
N VAL A 74 -5.77 -6.64 2.38
CA VAL A 74 -4.47 -5.96 2.41
C VAL A 74 -4.47 -4.81 3.43
N VAL A 75 -5.45 -3.90 3.33
CA VAL A 75 -5.57 -2.76 4.24
C VAL A 75 -5.79 -3.24 5.69
N ALA A 76 -6.66 -4.22 5.93
CA ALA A 76 -6.89 -4.79 7.25
C ALA A 76 -5.61 -5.44 7.84
N THR A 77 -4.78 -6.04 6.99
CA THR A 77 -3.48 -6.61 7.39
C THR A 77 -2.51 -5.50 7.80
N LEU A 78 -2.39 -4.45 6.99
CA LEU A 78 -1.54 -3.30 7.29
C LEU A 78 -1.97 -2.55 8.54
N ARG A 79 -3.28 -2.48 8.83
CA ARG A 79 -3.84 -1.91 10.07
C ARG A 79 -3.50 -2.70 11.34
N LYS A 80 -2.98 -3.92 11.22
CA LYS A 80 -2.41 -4.68 12.34
C LYS A 80 -0.90 -4.45 12.51
N GLY A 81 -0.27 -3.80 11.53
CA GLY A 81 1.17 -3.48 11.51
C GLY A 81 1.40 -1.98 11.31
N PRO A 82 2.07 -1.55 10.22
CA PRO A 82 2.52 -0.17 10.05
C PRO A 82 1.40 0.87 10.02
N LEU A 83 0.15 0.49 9.67
CA LEU A 83 -1.01 1.40 9.65
C LEU A 83 -1.86 1.31 10.93
N LYS A 84 -1.36 0.66 11.99
CA LYS A 84 -2.06 0.57 13.28
C LYS A 84 -2.03 1.89 14.04
N SER A 85 -0.90 2.58 14.03
CA SER A 85 -0.68 3.87 14.68
C SER A 85 0.53 4.57 14.06
N LEU A 86 0.69 5.87 14.30
CA LEU A 86 1.85 6.61 13.82
C LEU A 86 3.16 6.07 14.44
N ASP A 87 3.11 5.58 15.68
CA ASP A 87 4.28 4.99 16.34
C ASP A 87 4.63 3.62 15.76
N ASP A 88 3.63 2.80 15.40
CA ASP A 88 3.86 1.55 14.68
C ASP A 88 4.44 1.81 13.28
N LEU A 89 3.98 2.86 12.58
CA LEU A 89 4.57 3.29 11.32
C LEU A 89 6.04 3.68 11.47
N ARG A 90 6.34 4.55 12.44
CA ARG A 90 7.71 4.99 12.73
C ARG A 90 8.61 3.83 13.13
N LYS A 91 8.08 2.86 13.89
CA LYS A 91 8.80 1.63 14.22
C LYS A 91 9.12 0.84 12.95
N TYR A 92 8.12 0.58 12.11
CA TYR A 92 8.33 -0.12 10.84
C TYR A 92 9.38 0.56 9.96
N CYS A 93 9.31 1.88 9.79
CA CYS A 93 10.30 2.64 9.02
C CYS A 93 11.73 2.52 9.59
N ARG A 94 11.90 2.56 10.92
CA ARG A 94 13.22 2.37 11.56
C ARG A 94 13.76 0.96 11.40
N GLU A 95 12.90 -0.04 11.42
CA GLU A 95 13.26 -1.45 11.24
C GLU A 95 13.53 -1.81 9.77
N ASN A 96 13.06 -0.98 8.83
CA ASN A 96 13.19 -1.20 7.38
C ASN A 96 13.86 -0.02 6.66
N PRO A 97 15.13 0.31 6.96
CA PRO A 97 15.83 1.42 6.31
C PRO A 97 15.99 1.23 4.78
N GLN A 98 16.00 -0.01 4.30
CA GLN A 98 16.04 -0.35 2.87
C GLN A 98 14.77 0.06 2.10
N ALA A 99 13.65 0.27 2.81
CA ALA A 99 12.39 0.73 2.23
C ALA A 99 12.36 2.26 2.05
N LYS A 100 13.36 3.00 2.55
CA LYS A 100 13.41 4.45 2.44
C LYS A 100 13.55 4.88 0.98
N LEU A 101 12.69 5.81 0.54
CA LEU A 101 12.77 6.40 -0.78
C LEU A 101 14.10 7.15 -0.95
N PRO A 102 14.76 7.02 -2.11
CA PRO A 102 15.88 7.90 -2.46
C PRO A 102 15.47 9.37 -2.38
N GLU A 103 16.32 10.22 -1.80
CA GLU A 103 16.05 11.64 -1.53
C GLU A 103 15.58 12.43 -2.76
N ARG A 104 16.04 12.04 -3.95
CA ARG A 104 15.64 12.64 -5.24
C ARG A 104 14.12 12.57 -5.52
N PHE A 105 13.38 11.69 -4.84
CA PHE A 105 11.94 11.54 -5.01
C PHE A 105 11.18 12.29 -3.91
N ARG A 106 11.40 11.92 -2.66
CA ARG A 106 10.80 12.52 -1.46
C ARG A 106 11.69 12.26 -0.25
N GLU A 107 11.89 13.27 0.58
CA GLU A 107 12.56 13.10 1.86
C GLU A 107 11.66 12.37 2.85
N ASN A 108 12.26 11.47 3.64
CA ASN A 108 11.62 10.77 4.76
C ASN A 108 10.41 9.88 4.44
N GLU A 109 10.08 9.64 3.18
CA GLU A 109 9.07 8.65 2.80
C GLU A 109 9.70 7.25 2.67
N TYR A 110 8.89 6.23 2.97
CA TYR A 110 9.22 4.82 2.83
C TYR A 110 8.21 4.17 1.90
N LEU A 111 8.60 3.08 1.26
CA LEU A 111 7.74 2.34 0.35
C LEU A 111 7.58 0.90 0.79
N LEU A 112 6.34 0.44 0.74
CA LEU A 112 5.98 -0.96 0.93
C LEU A 112 5.28 -1.45 -0.34
N LYS A 113 5.83 -2.47 -0.98
CA LYS A 113 5.18 -3.21 -2.05
C LYS A 113 4.69 -4.56 -1.54
N LEU A 114 3.42 -4.83 -1.80
CA LEU A 114 2.79 -6.12 -1.55
C LEU A 114 2.28 -6.64 -2.89
N SER A 115 2.56 -7.90 -3.18
CA SER A 115 2.07 -8.55 -4.40
C SER A 115 1.22 -9.77 -4.03
N SER A 116 0.12 -9.94 -4.77
CA SER A 116 -0.62 -11.20 -4.88
C SER A 116 -0.40 -11.81 -6.26
N ASP A 117 -1.10 -12.90 -6.56
CA ASP A 117 -1.08 -13.49 -7.90
C ASP A 117 -1.77 -12.58 -8.95
N ARG A 118 -2.51 -11.56 -8.52
CA ARG A 118 -3.39 -10.74 -9.38
C ARG A 118 -3.10 -9.25 -9.35
N PHE A 119 -2.61 -8.74 -8.22
CA PHE A 119 -2.47 -7.31 -8.00
C PHE A 119 -1.15 -6.97 -7.31
N ASP A 120 -0.59 -5.83 -7.70
CA ASP A 120 0.49 -5.17 -6.97
C ASP A 120 -0.10 -3.97 -6.21
N TYR A 121 0.30 -3.84 -4.95
CA TYR A 121 -0.07 -2.74 -4.07
C TYR A 121 1.18 -1.98 -3.66
N TYR A 122 1.20 -0.67 -3.90
CA TYR A 122 2.28 0.23 -3.53
C TYR A 122 1.78 1.20 -2.45
N ALA A 123 2.41 1.18 -1.27
CA ALA A 123 2.07 2.06 -0.17
C ALA A 123 3.23 3.01 0.13
N ARG A 124 2.95 4.32 0.04
CA ARG A 124 3.83 5.37 0.53
C ARG A 124 3.57 5.61 2.01
N LEU A 125 4.64 5.54 2.79
CA LEU A 125 4.63 5.58 4.24
C LEU A 125 5.40 6.82 4.70
N ASN A 126 4.70 7.79 5.27
CA ASN A 126 5.29 9.00 5.81
C ASN A 126 5.29 8.95 7.36
N PRO A 127 6.44 8.72 8.02
CA PRO A 127 6.56 8.70 9.47
C PRO A 127 6.63 10.11 10.10
N ALA A 128 6.75 11.17 9.28
CA ALA A 128 6.66 12.54 9.75
C ALA A 128 5.22 12.86 10.19
N LYS A 129 5.08 13.78 11.12
CA LYS A 129 3.77 14.33 11.47
C LYS A 129 3.49 15.46 10.48
N ASP A 130 2.35 15.40 9.80
CA ASP A 130 1.83 16.55 9.03
C ASP A 130 1.71 17.79 9.95
#